data_AF-A0A3D2BN92-F1
#
_entry.id   AF-A0A3D2BN92-F1
#
_cell.length_a   1.000
_cell.length_b   1.000
_cell.length_c   1.000
_cell.angle_alpha   90.00
_cell.angle_beta   90.00
_cell.angle_gamma   90.00
#
_symmetry.space_group_name_H-M   'P 1'
#
loop_
_entity.id
_entity.type
_entity.pdbx_description
1 polymer ?
#
loop_
_entity_poly.entity_id
_entity_poly.type
_entity_poly.pdbx_seq_one_letter_code
_entity_poly.pdbx_strand_id
1 'polypeptide(L)'
;MLLCTHTNLLKTLLLTLLLLTTVLLPIISFANDLSILPQKERVEYFAQAQQTGITGLAIKTKPVLARQAQEGEVITTVIKGEGVETISAPAKQGDWVVQNICPETGNEEILVRKEKFAQRYNTVEQSEVKINSNTNQYQPFIPKGVEMNYFIVPDSTPNFVMKAPWGELQRFQSGDAVVQSTTDSQDIYRIQKSAFECTYTIIKKAK
;
A
#
# COMPACT_ATOMS: atom_id res chain seq x y z
N MET A 1 -22.57 -9.19 89.01
CA MET A 1 -21.65 -8.14 88.49
C MET A 1 -22.23 -7.71 87.15
N LEU A 2 -23.03 -6.64 87.04
CA LEU A 2 -22.62 -5.23 86.88
C LEU A 2 -21.57 -5.13 85.74
N LEU A 3 -21.80 -4.53 84.56
CA LEU A 3 -22.38 -3.22 84.22
C LEU A 3 -22.64 -3.14 82.68
N CYS A 4 -23.72 -2.42 82.29
CA CYS A 4 -23.80 -1.31 81.30
C CYS A 4 -23.20 -1.45 79.86
N THR A 5 -23.68 -0.82 78.77
CA THR A 5 -24.68 0.23 78.48
C THR A 5 -24.81 0.47 76.95
N HIS A 6 -25.97 1.00 76.52
CA HIS A 6 -26.24 1.99 75.47
C HIS A 6 -25.93 1.77 73.96
N THR A 7 -27.03 1.53 73.22
CA THR A 7 -27.59 2.32 72.09
C THR A 7 -26.73 3.27 71.22
N ASN A 8 -26.99 3.13 69.90
CA ASN A 8 -27.19 4.14 68.84
C ASN A 8 -26.05 4.49 67.84
N LEU A 9 -26.34 4.16 66.57
CA LEU A 9 -26.51 5.08 65.44
C LEU A 9 -25.30 5.96 65.04
N LEU A 10 -24.62 5.63 63.94
CA LEU A 10 -24.30 6.62 62.89
C LEU A 10 -23.76 6.03 61.58
N LYS A 11 -24.28 6.61 60.49
CA LYS A 11 -23.95 6.54 59.07
C LYS A 11 -22.45 6.55 58.73
N THR A 12 -22.06 5.83 57.68
CA THR A 12 -21.03 6.17 56.65
C THR A 12 -20.70 4.86 55.89
N LEU A 13 -20.44 4.77 54.60
CA LEU A 13 -20.39 5.68 53.45
C LEU A 13 -20.35 4.70 52.25
N LEU A 14 -21.29 4.79 51.30
CA LEU A 14 -21.17 4.03 50.05
C LEU A 14 -19.92 4.54 49.32
N LEU A 15 -18.88 3.71 49.22
CA LEU A 15 -17.76 3.95 48.31
C LEU A 15 -17.98 3.07 47.07
N THR A 16 -18.86 3.50 46.18
CA THR A 16 -18.99 2.95 44.84
C THR A 16 -17.74 3.34 44.05
N LEU A 17 -16.84 2.37 43.87
CA LEU A 17 -15.67 2.47 43.02
C LEU A 17 -16.12 2.66 41.56
N LEU A 18 -16.06 3.91 41.07
CA LEU A 18 -16.35 4.25 39.68
C LEU A 18 -15.15 3.80 38.82
N LEU A 19 -15.20 2.56 38.31
CA LEU A 19 -14.30 2.11 37.25
C LEU A 19 -14.63 2.89 35.98
N LEU A 20 -13.84 3.93 35.68
CA LEU A 20 -13.81 4.57 34.37
C LEU A 20 -13.22 3.56 33.38
N THR A 21 -14.08 2.77 32.74
CA THR A 21 -13.70 2.00 31.56
C THR A 21 -13.52 2.99 30.41
N THR A 22 -12.27 3.36 30.14
CA THR A 22 -11.90 4.03 28.89
C THR A 22 -12.19 3.07 27.75
N VAL A 23 -13.37 3.20 27.15
CA VAL A 23 -13.71 2.54 25.88
C VAL A 23 -12.75 3.10 24.84
N LEU A 24 -11.72 2.33 24.52
CA LEU A 24 -10.87 2.58 23.36
C LEU A 24 -11.76 2.38 22.13
N LEU A 25 -12.39 3.46 21.67
CA LEU A 25 -13.10 3.46 20.40
C LEU A 25 -12.08 3.08 19.32
N PRO A 26 -12.33 2.01 18.53
CA PRO A 26 -11.48 1.72 17.40
C PRO A 26 -11.56 2.94 16.47
N ILE A 27 -10.42 3.58 16.21
CA ILE A 27 -10.34 4.61 15.17
C ILE A 27 -10.57 3.86 13.87
N ILE A 28 -11.81 3.86 13.40
CA ILE A 28 -12.16 3.39 12.06
C ILE A 28 -11.47 4.38 11.12
N SER A 29 -10.36 3.94 10.53
CA SER A 29 -9.66 4.69 9.50
C SER A 29 -10.57 4.70 8.27
N PHE A 30 -11.36 5.76 8.12
CA PHE A 30 -12.10 5.99 6.90
C PHE A 30 -11.10 6.14 5.76
N ALA A 31 -11.28 5.40 4.67
CA ALA A 31 -10.58 5.69 3.43
C ALA A 31 -10.89 7.14 3.08
N ASN A 32 -9.90 8.04 3.17
CA ASN A 32 -10.09 9.45 2.85
C ASN A 32 -10.59 9.52 1.40
N ASP A 33 -11.80 10.06 1.21
CA ASP A 33 -12.42 10.24 -0.09
C ASP A 33 -11.43 10.92 -1.04
N LEU A 34 -10.96 10.16 -2.04
CA LEU A 34 -9.94 10.64 -2.98
C LEU A 34 -10.47 11.78 -3.85
N SER A 35 -11.79 11.93 -3.97
CA SER A 35 -12.41 12.96 -4.81
C SER A 35 -12.21 14.38 -4.27
N ILE A 36 -11.85 14.54 -3.00
CA ILE A 36 -11.60 15.85 -2.39
C ILE A 36 -10.18 16.37 -2.66
N LEU A 37 -9.27 15.51 -3.13
CA LEU A 37 -7.89 15.89 -3.38
C LEU A 37 -7.75 16.50 -4.79
N PRO A 38 -6.81 17.45 -4.98
CA PRO A 38 -6.50 17.95 -6.32
C PRO A 38 -6.09 16.81 -7.25
N GLN A 39 -6.71 16.74 -8.43
CA GLN A 39 -6.36 15.75 -9.44
C GLN A 39 -5.36 16.34 -10.43
N LYS A 40 -4.28 15.59 -10.72
CA LYS A 40 -3.33 15.91 -11.79
C LYS A 40 -3.51 14.96 -12.97
N GLU A 41 -3.22 15.45 -14.18
CA GLU A 41 -3.06 14.60 -15.35
C GLU A 41 -1.67 13.95 -15.29
N ARG A 42 -1.61 12.63 -15.41
CA ARG A 42 -0.41 11.83 -15.12
C ARG A 42 0.69 12.01 -16.16
N VAL A 43 0.33 12.11 -17.44
CA VAL A 43 1.28 12.22 -18.56
C VAL A 43 1.93 13.60 -18.52
N GLU A 44 1.14 14.65 -18.35
CA GLU A 44 1.59 16.03 -18.20
C GLU A 44 2.48 16.19 -16.97
N TYR A 45 2.07 15.62 -15.82
CA TYR A 45 2.85 15.73 -14.59
C TYR A 45 4.22 15.04 -14.71
N PHE A 46 4.26 13.86 -15.33
CA PHE A 46 5.53 13.17 -15.57
C PHE A 46 6.39 13.89 -16.62
N ALA A 47 5.78 14.40 -17.69
CA ALA A 47 6.49 15.18 -18.71
C ALA A 47 7.11 16.45 -18.11
N GLN A 48 6.43 17.12 -17.18
CA GLN A 48 6.99 18.26 -16.45
C GLN A 48 8.23 17.85 -15.66
N ALA A 49 8.21 16.72 -14.96
CA ALA A 49 9.38 16.21 -14.23
C ALA A 49 10.56 15.88 -15.15
N GLN A 50 10.29 15.37 -16.36
CA GLN A 50 11.32 15.14 -17.38
C GLN A 50 11.93 16.46 -17.86
N GLN A 51 11.10 17.47 -18.15
CA GLN A 51 11.54 18.79 -18.61
C GLN A 51 12.37 19.53 -17.57
N THR A 52 12.04 19.38 -16.28
CA THR A 52 12.83 19.96 -15.18
C THR A 52 14.07 19.14 -14.84
N GLY A 53 14.26 17.99 -15.47
CA GLY A 53 15.45 17.16 -15.32
C GLY A 53 15.57 16.47 -13.96
N ILE A 54 14.44 16.25 -13.27
CA ILE A 54 14.40 15.62 -11.93
C ILE A 54 14.23 14.10 -11.99
N THR A 55 14.03 13.53 -13.18
CA THR A 55 13.83 12.08 -13.31
C THR A 55 15.12 11.27 -13.23
N GLY A 56 15.05 10.13 -12.55
CA GLY A 56 16.02 9.04 -12.53
C GLY A 56 15.54 7.80 -13.29
N LEU A 57 16.28 6.71 -13.12
CA LEU A 57 16.01 5.39 -13.71
C LEU A 57 16.11 4.32 -12.62
N ALA A 58 15.12 3.43 -12.55
CA ALA A 58 15.09 2.32 -11.60
C ALA A 58 14.55 1.04 -12.25
N ILE A 59 14.84 -0.10 -11.63
CA ILE A 59 14.31 -1.41 -12.02
C ILE A 59 13.68 -2.08 -10.82
N LYS A 60 12.54 -2.76 -10.99
CA LYS A 60 11.99 -3.61 -9.94
C LYS A 60 12.83 -4.89 -9.88
N THR A 61 13.37 -5.22 -8.72
CA THR A 61 14.30 -6.36 -8.56
C THR A 61 13.83 -7.36 -7.54
N LYS A 62 13.04 -6.94 -6.55
CA LYS A 62 12.59 -7.85 -5.49
C LYS A 62 11.59 -8.88 -6.04
N PRO A 63 11.76 -10.18 -5.70
CA PRO A 63 10.77 -11.20 -6.02
C PRO A 63 9.39 -10.87 -5.44
N VAL A 64 8.37 -11.47 -6.06
CA VAL A 64 6.98 -11.39 -5.61
C VAL A 64 6.42 -12.78 -5.44
N LEU A 65 5.33 -12.87 -4.67
CA LEU A 65 4.43 -14.02 -4.71
C LEU A 65 3.27 -13.68 -5.64
N ALA A 66 2.78 -14.65 -6.41
CA ALA A 66 1.54 -14.44 -7.15
C ALA A 66 0.72 -15.72 -7.24
N ARG A 67 -0.59 -15.53 -7.39
CA ARG A 67 -1.56 -16.58 -7.72
C ARG A 67 -2.47 -16.09 -8.83
N GLN A 68 -3.14 -17.04 -9.49
CA GLN A 68 -4.21 -16.67 -10.40
C GLN A 68 -5.36 -16.01 -9.62
N ALA A 69 -5.90 -14.94 -10.17
CA ALA A 69 -7.11 -14.32 -9.66
C ALA A 69 -8.33 -15.17 -10.04
N GLN A 70 -9.32 -15.21 -9.17
CA GLN A 70 -10.63 -15.77 -9.53
C GLN A 70 -11.36 -14.75 -10.41
N GLU A 71 -12.07 -15.19 -11.44
CA GLU A 71 -12.85 -14.26 -12.26
C GLU A 71 -13.93 -13.58 -11.40
N GLY A 72 -14.04 -12.26 -11.52
CA GLY A 72 -14.91 -11.43 -10.68
C GLY A 72 -14.29 -11.02 -9.33
N GLU A 73 -13.13 -11.56 -8.96
CA GLU A 73 -12.44 -11.20 -7.71
C GLU A 73 -12.10 -9.70 -7.67
N VAL A 74 -12.31 -9.07 -6.51
CA VAL A 74 -11.96 -7.68 -6.26
C VAL A 74 -10.86 -7.65 -5.20
N ILE A 75 -9.73 -7.04 -5.54
CA ILE A 75 -8.57 -6.93 -4.65
C ILE A 75 -8.55 -5.53 -4.04
N THR A 76 -8.59 -5.47 -2.72
CA THR A 76 -8.36 -4.23 -1.98
C THR A 76 -6.90 -4.16 -1.59
N THR A 77 -6.14 -3.27 -2.24
CA THR A 77 -4.74 -3.02 -1.88
C THR A 77 -4.70 -2.18 -0.61
N VAL A 78 -4.04 -2.70 0.42
CA VAL A 78 -3.85 -2.02 1.70
C VAL A 78 -2.37 -1.82 1.94
N ILE A 79 -1.98 -0.60 2.29
CA ILE A 79 -0.62 -0.26 2.70
C ILE A 79 -0.62 -0.05 4.21
N LYS A 80 0.24 -0.79 4.91
CA LYS A 80 0.43 -0.66 6.36
C LYS A 80 0.82 0.77 6.70
N GLY A 81 0.03 1.41 7.57
CA GLY A 81 0.22 2.79 7.99
C GLY A 81 -0.51 3.84 7.13
N GLU A 82 -0.98 3.49 5.92
CA GLU A 82 -1.73 4.40 5.05
C GLU A 82 -3.19 3.97 4.83
N GLY A 83 -3.52 2.70 5.08
CA GLY A 83 -4.86 2.16 4.92
C GLY A 83 -5.13 1.67 3.49
N VAL A 84 -6.39 1.78 3.04
CA VAL A 84 -6.78 1.37 1.69
C VAL A 84 -6.16 2.32 0.66
N GLU A 85 -5.40 1.74 -0.26
CA GLU A 85 -4.77 2.44 -1.37
C GLU A 85 -5.69 2.45 -2.60
N THR A 86 -6.10 1.26 -3.05
CA THR A 86 -6.98 1.08 -4.21
C THR A 86 -7.92 -0.11 -4.00
N ILE A 87 -9.03 -0.10 -4.73
CA ILE A 87 -9.95 -1.24 -4.85
C ILE A 87 -10.03 -1.56 -6.34
N SER A 88 -9.60 -2.77 -6.71
CA SER A 88 -9.49 -3.14 -8.11
C SER A 88 -10.86 -3.20 -8.78
N ALA A 89 -10.93 -2.90 -10.08
CA ALA A 89 -12.04 -3.43 -10.88
C ALA A 89 -12.05 -4.97 -10.83
N PRO A 90 -13.20 -5.63 -11.05
CA PRO A 90 -13.28 -7.09 -11.03
C PRO A 90 -12.24 -7.75 -11.95
N ALA A 91 -11.63 -8.82 -11.44
CA ALA A 91 -10.64 -9.60 -12.16
C ALA A 91 -11.26 -10.31 -13.36
N LYS A 92 -10.49 -10.39 -14.45
CA LYS A 92 -10.84 -11.15 -15.65
C LYS A 92 -10.09 -12.47 -15.66
N GLN A 93 -10.56 -13.41 -16.47
CA GLN A 93 -9.88 -14.69 -16.66
C GLN A 93 -8.39 -14.50 -17.02
N GLY A 94 -7.52 -15.11 -16.23
CA GLY A 94 -6.07 -15.09 -16.42
C GLY A 94 -5.34 -13.90 -15.80
N ASP A 95 -6.05 -13.00 -15.11
CA ASP A 95 -5.43 -12.00 -14.25
C ASP A 95 -4.75 -12.66 -13.05
N TRP A 96 -3.81 -11.92 -12.44
CA TRP A 96 -3.00 -12.41 -11.32
C TRP A 96 -3.15 -11.49 -10.12
N VAL A 97 -3.23 -12.08 -8.94
CA VAL A 97 -3.03 -11.37 -7.68
C VAL A 97 -1.55 -11.45 -7.36
N VAL A 98 -0.89 -10.30 -7.30
CA VAL A 98 0.54 -10.19 -7.00
C VAL A 98 0.72 -9.59 -5.63
N GLN A 99 1.45 -10.29 -4.78
CA GLN A 99 1.83 -9.86 -3.44
C GLN A 99 3.30 -9.45 -3.43
N ASN A 100 3.57 -8.20 -3.09
CA ASN A 100 4.94 -7.76 -2.86
C ASN A 100 5.48 -8.37 -1.56
N ILE A 101 6.77 -8.68 -1.52
CA ILE A 101 7.44 -9.19 -0.32
C ILE A 101 8.07 -7.99 0.39
N CYS A 102 7.27 -7.25 1.13
CA CYS A 102 7.65 -6.00 1.77
C CYS A 102 6.93 -5.85 3.13
N PRO A 103 7.44 -6.47 4.21
CA PRO A 103 6.77 -6.49 5.52
C PRO A 103 6.53 -5.10 6.12
N GLU A 104 7.37 -4.12 5.77
CA GLU A 104 7.25 -2.72 6.16
C GLU A 104 5.96 -2.07 5.65
N THR A 105 5.49 -2.44 4.46
CA THR A 105 4.25 -1.96 3.85
C THR A 105 3.09 -2.94 4.01
N GLY A 106 3.33 -4.09 4.64
CA GLY A 106 2.32 -5.11 4.93
C GLY A 106 2.15 -6.17 3.84
N ASN A 107 3.12 -6.31 2.94
CA ASN A 107 3.07 -7.24 1.80
C ASN A 107 1.81 -7.03 0.95
N GLU A 108 1.65 -5.82 0.41
CA GLU A 108 0.44 -5.43 -0.30
C GLU A 108 0.14 -6.33 -1.51
N GLU A 109 -1.14 -6.61 -1.71
CA GLU A 109 -1.66 -7.36 -2.84
C GLU A 109 -2.24 -6.40 -3.88
N ILE A 110 -1.92 -6.65 -5.14
CA ILE A 110 -2.40 -5.89 -6.29
C ILE A 110 -2.92 -6.83 -7.37
N LEU A 111 -4.01 -6.42 -8.03
CA LEU A 111 -4.48 -7.10 -9.23
C LEU A 111 -3.63 -6.66 -10.43
N VAL A 112 -3.04 -7.61 -11.14
CA VAL A 112 -2.27 -7.37 -12.36
C VAL A 112 -2.93 -8.07 -13.52
N ARG A 113 -3.21 -7.32 -14.59
CA ARG A 113 -3.83 -7.88 -15.80
C ARG A 113 -2.91 -8.90 -16.46
N LYS A 114 -3.50 -9.95 -17.03
CA LYS A 114 -2.80 -11.05 -17.70
C LYS A 114 -1.62 -10.61 -18.57
N GLU A 115 -1.84 -9.63 -19.45
CA GLU A 115 -0.84 -9.16 -20.41
C GLU A 115 0.31 -8.44 -19.70
N LYS A 116 -0.01 -7.56 -18.74
CA LYS A 116 0.99 -6.83 -17.94
C LYS A 116 1.77 -7.79 -17.04
N PHE A 117 1.14 -8.84 -16.50
CA PHE A 117 1.83 -9.85 -15.71
C PHE A 117 2.89 -10.59 -16.56
N ALA A 118 2.50 -11.06 -17.74
CA ALA A 118 3.41 -11.72 -18.68
C ALA A 118 4.55 -10.80 -19.16
N GLN A 119 4.34 -9.49 -19.24
CA GLN A 119 5.37 -8.51 -19.57
C GLN A 119 6.33 -8.24 -18.40
N ARG A 120 5.87 -8.35 -17.15
CA ARG A 120 6.60 -7.89 -15.97
C ARG A 120 7.33 -8.99 -15.21
N TYR A 121 6.92 -10.25 -15.35
CA TYR A 121 7.42 -11.34 -14.49
C TYR A 121 7.89 -12.58 -15.27
N ASN A 122 8.96 -13.21 -14.77
CA ASN A 122 9.39 -14.56 -15.13
C ASN A 122 9.04 -15.54 -14.01
N THR A 123 8.75 -16.78 -14.37
CA THR A 123 8.67 -17.90 -13.42
C THR A 123 10.04 -18.15 -12.80
N VAL A 124 10.04 -18.61 -11.55
CA VAL A 124 11.24 -19.01 -10.82
C VAL A 124 10.92 -20.21 -9.96
N GLU A 125 11.88 -21.13 -9.78
CA GLU A 125 11.69 -22.28 -8.90
C GLU A 125 11.56 -21.83 -7.44
N GLN A 126 10.72 -22.52 -6.67
CA GLN A 126 10.45 -22.13 -5.28
C GLN A 126 11.71 -22.21 -4.40
N SER A 127 12.63 -23.12 -4.72
CA SER A 127 13.92 -23.25 -4.04
C SER A 127 14.84 -22.05 -4.21
N GLU A 128 14.66 -21.26 -5.27
CA GLU A 128 15.52 -20.11 -5.58
C GLU A 128 15.09 -18.85 -4.82
N VAL A 129 13.85 -18.83 -4.29
CA VAL A 129 13.35 -17.71 -3.49
C VAL A 129 13.03 -18.17 -2.08
N LYS A 130 13.83 -17.73 -1.11
CA LYS A 130 13.60 -18.01 0.31
C LYS A 130 12.41 -17.18 0.81
N ILE A 131 11.21 -17.70 0.62
CA ILE A 131 9.98 -17.09 1.10
C ILE A 131 9.42 -17.92 2.25
N ASN A 132 9.27 -17.28 3.40
CA ASN A 132 8.61 -17.84 4.58
C ASN A 132 7.09 -17.58 4.54
N SER A 133 6.43 -17.96 3.44
CA SER A 133 4.98 -17.79 3.29
C SER A 133 4.28 -19.14 3.30
N ASN A 134 3.33 -19.31 4.22
CA ASN A 134 2.50 -20.52 4.36
C ASN A 134 1.31 -20.54 3.38
N THR A 135 1.38 -19.83 2.26
CA THR A 135 0.26 -19.70 1.34
C THR A 135 0.39 -20.70 0.19
N ASN A 136 -0.20 -21.89 0.36
CA ASN A 136 -0.16 -22.99 -0.63
C ASN A 136 -0.69 -22.62 -2.04
N GLN A 137 -1.30 -21.44 -2.20
CA GLN A 137 -1.85 -20.97 -3.48
C GLN A 137 -0.91 -20.02 -4.23
N TYR A 138 0.10 -19.45 -3.56
CA TYR A 138 1.02 -18.50 -4.17
C TYR A 138 2.31 -19.19 -4.57
N GLN A 139 2.82 -18.79 -5.73
CA GLN A 139 4.11 -19.24 -6.24
C GLN A 139 5.02 -18.03 -6.47
N PRO A 140 6.34 -18.19 -6.37
CA PRO A 140 7.27 -17.08 -6.55
C PRO A 140 7.43 -16.71 -8.03
N PHE A 141 7.70 -15.43 -8.24
CA PHE A 141 8.10 -14.87 -9.53
C PHE A 141 9.18 -13.82 -9.34
N ILE A 142 10.02 -13.64 -10.35
CA ILE A 142 11.01 -12.57 -10.41
C ILE A 142 10.61 -11.51 -11.44
N PRO A 143 10.79 -10.22 -11.16
CA PRO A 143 10.61 -9.19 -12.18
C PRO A 143 11.56 -9.41 -13.37
N LYS A 144 11.11 -9.08 -14.59
CA LYS A 144 11.96 -9.11 -15.79
C LYS A 144 13.02 -8.00 -15.84
N GLY A 145 13.05 -7.12 -14.86
CA GLY A 145 13.99 -5.99 -14.81
C GLY A 145 13.69 -4.89 -15.84
N VAL A 146 12.41 -4.68 -16.17
CA VAL A 146 12.01 -3.56 -17.05
C VAL A 146 12.41 -2.24 -16.39
N GLU A 147 13.15 -1.43 -17.13
CA GLU A 147 13.55 -0.09 -16.70
C GLU A 147 12.36 0.85 -16.64
N MET A 148 12.28 1.59 -15.54
CA MET A 148 11.26 2.59 -15.27
C MET A 148 11.94 3.94 -15.05
N ASN A 149 11.53 4.96 -15.80
CA ASN A 149 11.80 6.32 -15.38
C ASN A 149 11.08 6.56 -14.06
N TYR A 150 11.67 7.35 -13.16
CA TYR A 150 10.99 7.72 -11.93
C TYR A 150 11.38 9.11 -11.46
N PHE A 151 10.55 9.71 -10.61
CA PHE A 151 10.95 10.82 -9.76
C PHE A 151 10.26 10.68 -8.39
N ILE A 152 10.78 11.41 -7.41
CA ILE A 152 10.20 11.44 -6.06
C ILE A 152 9.34 12.68 -5.93
N VAL A 153 8.12 12.53 -5.42
CA VAL A 153 7.23 13.66 -5.10
C VAL A 153 7.95 14.56 -4.08
N PRO A 154 8.21 15.84 -4.39
CA PRO A 154 8.95 16.73 -3.50
C PRO A 154 8.23 16.95 -2.16
N ASP A 155 9.00 17.11 -1.08
CA ASP A 155 8.47 17.27 0.29
C ASP A 155 7.47 18.42 0.46
N SER A 156 7.62 19.48 -0.33
CA SER A 156 6.73 20.65 -0.33
C SER A 156 5.40 20.43 -1.06
N THR A 157 5.18 19.28 -1.68
CA THR A 157 4.00 19.01 -2.51
C THR A 157 2.84 18.54 -1.64
N PRO A 158 1.69 19.27 -1.60
CA PRO A 158 0.50 18.77 -0.94
C PRO A 158 0.00 17.47 -1.58
N ASN A 159 -0.71 16.65 -0.81
CA ASN A 159 -1.31 15.42 -1.32
C ASN A 159 -2.21 15.70 -2.52
N PHE A 160 -2.14 14.82 -3.52
CA PHE A 160 -2.93 14.92 -4.75
C PHE A 160 -3.31 13.51 -5.23
N VAL A 161 -4.12 13.44 -6.28
CA VAL A 161 -4.49 12.17 -6.91
C VAL A 161 -4.17 12.17 -8.40
N MET A 162 -3.85 11.00 -8.93
CA MET A 162 -3.83 10.75 -10.37
C MET A 162 -4.54 9.44 -10.66
N LYS A 163 -5.18 9.36 -11.83
CA LYS A 163 -5.79 8.13 -12.31
C LYS A 163 -4.72 7.25 -12.92
N ALA A 164 -4.49 6.07 -12.37
CA ALA A 164 -3.55 5.08 -12.89
C ALA A 164 -4.00 4.53 -14.26
N PRO A 165 -3.13 3.84 -15.02
CA PRO A 165 -3.46 3.31 -16.34
C PRO A 165 -4.61 2.30 -16.35
N TRP A 166 -4.84 1.63 -15.23
CA TRP A 166 -5.95 0.69 -15.05
C TRP A 166 -7.25 1.34 -14.61
N GLY A 167 -7.25 2.65 -14.37
CA GLY A 167 -8.44 3.47 -14.21
C GLY A 167 -8.83 3.84 -12.78
N GLU A 168 -8.07 3.43 -11.78
CA GLU A 168 -8.31 3.80 -10.38
C GLU A 168 -7.53 5.06 -9.99
N LEU A 169 -8.07 5.84 -9.04
CA LEU A 169 -7.34 6.95 -8.43
C LEU A 169 -6.32 6.41 -7.42
N GLN A 170 -5.11 6.96 -7.45
CA GLN A 170 -4.08 6.73 -6.43
C GLN A 170 -3.76 8.05 -5.74
N ARG A 171 -3.57 8.01 -4.41
CA ARG A 171 -3.16 9.16 -3.60
C ARG A 171 -1.64 9.29 -3.61
N PHE A 172 -1.12 10.40 -4.10
CA PHE A 172 0.31 10.72 -4.05
C PHE A 172 0.61 11.64 -2.88
N GLN A 173 1.67 11.32 -2.16
CA GLN A 173 2.17 12.08 -1.01
C GLN A 173 3.67 12.38 -1.20
N SER A 174 4.18 13.34 -0.43
CA SER A 174 5.60 13.64 -0.36
C SER A 174 6.45 12.38 -0.13
N GLY A 175 7.51 12.22 -0.92
CA GLY A 175 8.42 11.08 -0.84
C GLY A 175 7.98 9.85 -1.63
N ASP A 176 6.75 9.78 -2.13
CA ASP A 176 6.33 8.70 -3.02
C ASP A 176 7.08 8.74 -4.35
N ALA A 177 7.27 7.57 -4.96
CA ALA A 177 7.79 7.47 -6.30
C ALA A 177 6.66 7.54 -7.33
N VAL A 178 6.82 8.41 -8.32
CA VAL A 178 6.05 8.34 -9.57
C VAL A 178 6.92 7.60 -10.57
N VAL A 179 6.42 6.48 -11.11
CA VAL A 179 7.17 5.65 -12.07
C VAL A 179 6.50 5.69 -13.44
N GLN A 180 7.28 5.55 -14.51
CA GLN A 180 6.84 5.43 -15.89
C GLN A 180 7.63 4.32 -16.60
N SER A 181 6.94 3.42 -17.29
CA SER A 181 7.63 2.46 -18.18
C SER A 181 8.43 3.17 -19.27
N THR A 182 9.67 2.74 -19.50
CA THR A 182 10.50 3.21 -20.61
C THR A 182 9.98 2.75 -21.98
N THR A 183 9.11 1.74 -22.02
CA THR A 183 8.52 1.18 -23.25
C THR A 183 7.05 1.55 -23.47
N ASP A 184 6.42 2.19 -22.47
CA ASP A 184 5.01 2.59 -22.50
C ASP A 184 4.84 3.89 -21.72
N SER A 185 4.83 5.02 -22.44
CA SER A 185 4.73 6.35 -21.82
C SER A 185 3.40 6.58 -21.10
N GLN A 186 2.39 5.74 -21.34
CA GLN A 186 1.11 5.78 -20.64
C GLN A 186 1.11 4.94 -19.36
N ASP A 187 2.13 4.13 -19.08
CA ASP A 187 2.21 3.29 -17.88
C ASP A 187 2.83 4.08 -16.71
N ILE A 188 2.11 5.12 -16.27
CA ILE A 188 2.50 6.04 -15.19
C ILE A 188 1.63 5.80 -13.97
N TYR A 189 2.24 5.50 -12.83
CA TYR A 189 1.53 5.21 -11.59
C TYR A 189 2.38 5.45 -10.33
N ARG A 190 1.74 5.36 -9.17
CA ARG A 190 2.38 5.52 -7.87
C ARG A 190 3.04 4.24 -7.41
N ILE A 191 4.22 4.36 -6.80
CA ILE A 191 4.71 3.41 -5.80
C ILE A 191 4.94 4.17 -4.49
N GLN A 192 4.36 3.67 -3.40
CA GLN A 192 4.55 4.26 -2.08
C GLN A 192 6.03 4.27 -1.69
N LYS A 193 6.48 5.30 -0.96
CA LYS A 193 7.89 5.52 -0.61
C LYS A 193 8.63 4.26 -0.14
N SER A 194 8.18 3.63 0.93
CA SER A 194 8.82 2.44 1.51
C SER A 194 8.71 1.22 0.59
N ALA A 195 7.59 1.06 -0.12
CA ALA A 195 7.47 0.01 -1.14
C ALA A 195 8.48 0.20 -2.29
N PHE A 196 8.75 1.45 -2.69
CA PHE A 196 9.73 1.76 -3.72
C PHE A 196 11.16 1.43 -3.24
N GLU A 197 11.54 1.92 -2.06
CA GLU A 197 12.83 1.65 -1.41
C GLU A 197 13.08 0.14 -1.23
N CYS A 198 12.02 -0.60 -0.91
CA CYS A 198 12.03 -2.02 -0.68
C CYS A 198 12.15 -2.86 -1.96
N THR A 199 11.47 -2.46 -3.04
CA THR A 199 11.27 -3.34 -4.21
C THR A 199 12.05 -2.95 -5.46
N TYR A 200 12.61 -1.73 -5.51
CA TYR A 200 13.33 -1.21 -6.66
C TYR A 200 14.81 -0.98 -6.37
N THR A 201 15.64 -1.16 -7.40
CA THR A 201 17.03 -0.76 -7.43
C THR A 201 17.18 0.46 -8.32
N ILE A 202 17.81 1.52 -7.79
CA ILE A 202 18.09 2.75 -8.52
C ILE A 202 19.30 2.51 -9.42
N ILE A 203 19.13 2.72 -10.73
CA ILE A 203 20.20 2.68 -11.74
C ILE A 203 20.78 4.09 -11.92
N LYS A 204 19.92 5.10 -11.99
CA LYS A 204 20.28 6.52 -12.05
C LYS A 204 19.43 7.29 -11.05
N LYS A 205 20.06 8.03 -10.15
CA LYS A 205 19.36 8.80 -9.12
C LYS A 205 18.53 9.92 -9.75
N ALA A 206 17.28 10.06 -9.30
CA ALA A 206 16.47 11.26 -9.49
C ALA A 206 17.12 12.48 -8.81
N LYS A 207 16.90 13.69 -9.34
CA LYS A 207 17.46 14.92 -8.78
C LYS A 207 16.46 15.65 -7.91
#